data_AF-A0A0C2ZNC4-F1
#
_entry.id   AF-A0A0C2ZNC4-F1
#
_cell.length_a   1.000
_cell.length_b   1.000
_cell.length_c   1.000
_cell.angle_alpha   90.00
_cell.angle_beta   90.00
_cell.angle_gamma   90.00
#
_symmetry.space_group_name_H-M   'P 1'
#
loop_
_entity.id
_entity.type
_entity.pdbx_description
1 polymer ?
#
loop_
_entity_poly.entity_id
_entity_poly.type
_entity_poly.pdbx_seq_one_letter_code
_entity_poly.pdbx_strand_id
1 'polypeptide(L)'
;MLDLNPGLMLFVLVVFFSLLFLLNTMLFQPLLKFMDDRENTIKLDLQNAEEMSDNSDGLNAKADALLAEAKAKANVIREKATEEAKALAESKIESKVKELDGKYQTFLTELSDDQEALKKSLALELPLFKKSLQTKLSSL
;
A
#
# COMPACT_ATOMS: atom_id res chain seq x y z
N MET A 1 -31.78 -72.61 61.24
CA MET A 1 -33.11 -72.02 60.96
C MET A 1 -32.87 -70.55 60.67
N LEU A 2 -33.25 -70.05 59.50
CA LEU A 2 -33.28 -68.60 59.28
C LEU A 2 -34.43 -68.07 60.13
N ASP A 3 -34.12 -67.51 61.29
CA ASP A 3 -35.07 -66.65 62.00
C ASP A 3 -35.19 -65.35 61.22
N LEU A 4 -36.09 -65.37 60.24
CA LEU A 4 -36.54 -64.19 59.52
C LEU A 4 -37.29 -63.31 60.52
N ASN A 5 -36.56 -62.38 61.13
CA ASN A 5 -37.14 -61.35 61.98
C ASN A 5 -37.57 -60.16 61.10
N PRO A 6 -38.88 -59.93 60.90
CA PRO A 6 -39.36 -58.85 60.01
C PRO A 6 -38.93 -57.45 60.49
N GLY A 7 -38.72 -57.27 61.79
CA GLY A 7 -38.24 -56.02 62.38
C GLY A 7 -36.80 -55.69 61.99
N LEU A 8 -35.90 -56.68 62.04
CA LEU A 8 -34.53 -56.53 61.57
C LEU A 8 -34.47 -56.24 60.07
N MET A 9 -35.30 -56.90 59.26
CA MET A 9 -35.36 -56.67 57.82
C MET A 9 -35.81 -55.24 57.50
N LEU A 10 -36.83 -54.73 58.19
CA LEU A 10 -37.26 -53.33 58.06
C LEU A 10 -36.18 -52.35 58.47
N PHE A 11 -35.47 -52.61 59.58
CA PHE A 11 -34.38 -51.76 60.03
C PHE A 11 -33.24 -51.69 59.02
N VAL A 12 -32.82 -52.84 58.47
CA VAL A 12 -31.77 -52.89 57.43
C VAL A 12 -32.22 -52.16 56.17
N LEU A 13 -33.48 -52.27 55.76
CA LEU A 13 -34.03 -51.52 54.62
C LEU A 13 -33.95 -50.01 54.87
N VAL A 14 -34.35 -49.53 56.06
CA VAL A 14 -34.28 -48.11 56.41
C VAL A 14 -32.84 -47.61 56.38
N VAL A 15 -31.90 -48.36 56.94
CA VAL A 15 -30.47 -48.01 56.91
C VAL A 15 -29.93 -47.99 55.49
N PHE A 16 -30.30 -48.97 54.65
CA PHE A 16 -29.88 -49.05 53.25
C PHE A 16 -30.39 -47.86 52.43
N PHE A 17 -31.67 -47.52 52.53
CA PHE A 17 -32.22 -46.36 51.83
C PHE A 17 -31.66 -45.03 52.36
N SER A 18 -31.42 -44.93 53.67
CA SER A 18 -30.78 -43.75 54.26
C SER A 18 -29.35 -43.58 53.74
N LEU A 19 -28.59 -44.68 53.63
CA LEU A 19 -27.24 -44.67 53.06
C LEU A 19 -27.26 -44.31 51.57
N LEU A 20 -28.19 -44.88 50.79
CA LEU A 20 -28.34 -44.52 49.37
C LEU A 20 -28.65 -43.04 49.19
N PHE A 21 -29.53 -42.47 50.01
CA PHE A 21 -29.85 -41.05 49.95
C PHE A 21 -28.63 -40.18 50.28
N LEU A 22 -27.86 -40.55 51.30
CA LEU A 22 -26.63 -39.84 51.66
C LEU A 22 -25.58 -39.94 50.55
N LEU A 23 -25.39 -41.11 49.97
CA LEU A 23 -24.40 -41.33 48.91
C LEU A 23 -24.81 -40.64 47.60
N ASN A 24 -26.11 -40.58 47.28
CA ASN A 24 -26.62 -39.85 46.13
C ASN A 24 -26.25 -38.36 46.21
N THR A 25 -26.49 -37.73 47.35
CA THR A 25 -26.21 -36.30 47.54
C THR A 25 -24.72 -36.00 47.70
N MET A 26 -23.97 -36.88 48.38
CA MET A 26 -22.56 -36.65 48.71
C MET A 26 -21.58 -37.04 47.60
N LEU A 27 -21.90 -38.06 46.78
CA LEU A 27 -20.94 -38.64 45.84
C LEU A 27 -21.45 -38.64 44.39
N PHE A 28 -22.64 -39.18 44.14
CA PHE A 28 -23.12 -39.32 42.75
C PHE A 28 -23.42 -37.98 42.09
N GLN A 29 -24.12 -37.07 42.78
CA GLN A 29 -24.41 -35.73 42.27
C GLN A 29 -23.13 -34.92 41.93
N PRO A 30 -22.15 -34.75 42.83
CA PRO A 30 -20.93 -34.00 42.50
C PRO A 30 -20.07 -34.70 41.44
N LEU A 31 -20.05 -36.03 41.40
CA LEU A 31 -19.30 -36.77 40.38
C LEU A 31 -19.89 -36.56 38.98
N LEU A 32 -21.21 -36.69 38.84
CA LEU A 32 -21.89 -36.45 37.56
C LEU A 32 -21.72 -35.01 37.12
N LYS A 33 -21.90 -34.05 38.04
CA LYS A 33 -21.66 -32.64 37.75
C LYS A 33 -20.24 -32.38 37.24
N PHE A 34 -19.23 -33.01 37.83
CA PHE A 34 -17.85 -32.86 37.35
C PHE A 34 -17.65 -33.42 35.94
N MET A 35 -18.32 -34.53 35.59
CA MET A 35 -18.28 -35.08 34.23
C MET A 35 -18.97 -34.14 33.24
N ASP A 36 -20.15 -33.63 33.59
CA ASP A 36 -20.90 -32.68 32.75
C ASP A 36 -20.11 -31.37 32.56
N ASP A 37 -19.54 -30.81 33.63
CA ASP A 37 -18.72 -29.59 33.58
C ASP A 37 -17.52 -29.80 32.67
N ARG A 38 -16.87 -30.97 32.73
CA ARG A 38 -15.75 -31.32 31.87
C ARG A 38 -16.16 -31.50 30.41
N GLU A 39 -17.28 -32.18 30.14
CA GLU A 39 -17.81 -32.33 28.78
C GLU A 39 -18.16 -30.96 28.17
N ASN A 40 -18.82 -30.10 28.95
CA ASN A 40 -19.15 -28.74 28.54
C ASN A 40 -17.91 -27.90 28.27
N THR A 41 -16.88 -28.01 29.11
CA THR A 41 -15.60 -27.29 28.92
C THR A 41 -14.91 -27.75 27.63
N ILE A 42 -14.81 -29.07 27.39
CA ILE A 42 -14.20 -29.60 26.16
C ILE A 42 -14.96 -29.15 24.92
N LYS A 43 -16.30 -29.17 24.97
CA LYS A 43 -17.13 -28.73 23.85
C LYS A 43 -16.95 -27.24 23.57
N LEU A 44 -16.88 -26.41 24.61
CA LEU A 44 -16.63 -24.98 24.49
C LEU A 44 -15.23 -24.70 23.94
N ASP A 45 -14.20 -25.39 24.43
CA ASP A 45 -12.83 -25.25 23.95
C ASP A 45 -12.71 -25.63 22.46
N LEU A 46 -13.37 -26.70 22.04
CA LEU A 46 -13.41 -27.12 20.63
C LEU A 46 -14.11 -26.07 19.75
N GLN A 47 -15.27 -25.57 20.19
CA GLN A 47 -16.01 -24.53 19.47
C GLN A 47 -15.19 -23.24 19.36
N ASN A 48 -14.54 -22.81 20.44
CA ASN A 48 -13.68 -21.64 20.45
C ASN A 48 -12.47 -21.83 19.51
N ALA A 49 -11.86 -23.01 19.50
CA ALA A 49 -10.75 -23.30 18.60
C ALA A 49 -11.17 -23.24 17.11
N GLU A 50 -12.35 -23.77 16.79
CA GLU A 50 -12.93 -23.70 15.44
C GLU A 50 -13.24 -22.25 15.04
N GLU A 51 -13.90 -21.48 15.92
CA GLU A 51 -14.22 -20.07 15.67
C GLU A 51 -12.96 -19.20 15.52
N MET A 52 -11.92 -19.46 16.33
CA MET A 52 -10.63 -18.78 16.20
C MET A 52 -9.91 -19.13 14.90
N SER A 53 -10.01 -20.38 14.44
CA SER A 53 -9.45 -20.81 13.15
C SER A 53 -10.17 -20.12 11.99
N ASP A 54 -11.50 -20.15 11.97
CA ASP A 54 -12.32 -19.50 10.95
C ASP A 54 -12.09 -17.99 10.90
N ASN A 55 -12.00 -17.35 12.07
CA ASN A 55 -11.73 -15.93 12.15
C ASN A 55 -10.29 -15.60 11.71
N SER A 56 -9.32 -16.46 12.01
CA SER A 56 -7.93 -16.32 11.52
C SER A 56 -7.88 -16.38 9.99
N ASP A 57 -8.52 -17.37 9.38
CA ASP A 57 -8.59 -17.50 7.92
C ASP A 57 -9.33 -16.33 7.28
N GLY A 58 -10.42 -15.88 7.89
CA GLY A 58 -11.15 -14.68 7.46
C GLY A 58 -10.32 -13.39 7.57
N LEU A 59 -9.51 -13.24 8.62
CA LEU A 59 -8.61 -12.10 8.81
C LEU A 59 -7.45 -12.13 7.80
N ASN A 60 -6.87 -13.31 7.54
CA ASN A 60 -5.84 -13.47 6.52
C ASN A 60 -6.37 -13.13 5.12
N ALA A 61 -7.56 -13.63 4.76
CA ALA A 61 -8.20 -13.31 3.49
C ALA A 61 -8.47 -11.80 3.32
N LYS A 62 -8.91 -11.12 4.39
CA LYS A 62 -9.08 -9.66 4.40
C LYS A 62 -7.75 -8.92 4.25
N ALA A 63 -6.70 -9.38 4.92
CA ALA A 63 -5.36 -8.79 4.82
C ALA A 63 -4.80 -8.92 3.40
N ASP A 64 -4.94 -10.09 2.78
CA ASP A 64 -4.52 -10.34 1.40
C ASP A 64 -5.29 -9.47 0.40
N ALA A 65 -6.61 -9.34 0.58
CA ALA A 65 -7.43 -8.46 -0.24
C ALA A 65 -6.99 -6.99 -0.10
N LEU A 66 -6.72 -6.52 1.12
CA LEU A 66 -6.25 -5.16 1.38
C LEU A 66 -4.86 -4.92 0.77
N LEU A 67 -3.95 -5.89 0.86
CA LEU A 67 -2.62 -5.81 0.24
C LEU A 67 -2.71 -5.77 -1.28
N ALA A 68 -3.60 -6.57 -1.88
CA ALA A 68 -3.84 -6.55 -3.32
C ALA A 68 -4.39 -5.19 -3.77
N GLU A 69 -5.37 -4.63 -3.06
CA GLU A 69 -5.94 -3.31 -3.34
C GLU A 69 -4.89 -2.20 -3.19
N ALA A 70 -4.08 -2.24 -2.13
CA ALA A 70 -3.00 -1.29 -1.89
C ALA A 70 -1.95 -1.34 -3.01
N LYS A 71 -1.56 -2.54 -3.46
CA LYS A 71 -0.64 -2.73 -4.60
C LYS A 71 -1.24 -2.18 -5.90
N ALA A 72 -2.51 -2.44 -6.17
CA ALA A 72 -3.19 -1.90 -7.34
C ALA A 72 -3.21 -0.37 -7.34
N LYS A 73 -3.59 0.25 -6.20
CA LYS A 73 -3.56 1.71 -6.04
C LYS A 73 -2.14 2.28 -6.21
N ALA A 74 -1.14 1.64 -5.62
CA ALA A 74 0.25 2.07 -5.77
C ALA A 74 0.73 2.02 -7.23
N ASN A 75 0.37 0.97 -7.97
CA ASN A 75 0.69 0.87 -9.39
C ASN A 75 0.01 1.98 -10.20
N VAL A 76 -1.28 2.24 -9.97
CA VAL A 76 -2.01 3.33 -10.63
C VAL A 76 -1.38 4.69 -10.34
N ILE A 77 -1.02 4.96 -9.07
CA ILE A 77 -0.34 6.21 -8.70
C ILE A 77 1.00 6.34 -9.41
N ARG A 78 1.79 5.26 -9.46
CA ARG A 78 3.09 5.23 -10.13
C ARG A 78 2.93 5.48 -11.62
N GLU A 79 1.99 4.80 -12.27
CA GLU A 79 1.72 4.94 -13.70
C GLU A 79 1.31 6.38 -14.04
N LYS A 80 0.35 6.92 -13.28
CA LYS A 80 -0.08 8.32 -13.41
C LYS A 80 1.08 9.30 -13.22
N ALA A 81 1.90 9.11 -12.19
CA ALA A 81 3.07 9.96 -11.96
C ALA A 81 4.08 9.87 -13.12
N THR A 82 4.27 8.67 -13.70
CA THR A 82 5.15 8.52 -14.86
C THR A 82 4.59 9.15 -16.14
N GLU A 83 3.27 9.07 -16.36
CA GLU A 83 2.61 9.75 -17.48
C GLU A 83 2.67 11.27 -17.32
N GLU A 84 2.35 11.80 -16.14
CA GLU A 84 2.45 13.23 -15.83
C GLU A 84 3.89 13.73 -16.01
N ALA A 85 4.89 12.97 -15.54
CA ALA A 85 6.29 13.32 -15.74
C ALA A 85 6.71 13.33 -17.22
N LYS A 86 6.25 12.36 -18.02
CA LYS A 86 6.49 12.31 -19.46
C LYS A 86 5.83 13.49 -20.17
N ALA A 87 4.56 13.76 -19.89
CA ALA A 87 3.82 14.88 -20.49
C ALA A 87 4.49 16.23 -20.15
N LEU A 88 4.96 16.41 -18.92
CA LEU A 88 5.65 17.62 -18.49
C LEU A 88 7.03 17.75 -19.16
N ALA A 89 7.75 16.63 -19.34
CA ALA A 89 9.01 16.61 -20.08
C ALA A 89 8.81 16.96 -21.56
N GLU A 90 7.82 16.37 -22.22
CA GLU A 90 7.47 16.67 -23.62
C GLU A 90 7.07 18.13 -23.79
N SER A 91 6.21 18.66 -22.91
CA SER A 91 5.82 20.07 -22.93
C SER A 91 7.01 21.02 -22.74
N LYS A 92 7.95 20.69 -21.83
CA LYS A 92 9.18 21.47 -21.65
C LYS A 92 10.07 21.41 -22.88
N ILE A 93 10.22 20.24 -23.50
CA ILE A 93 11.00 20.08 -24.73
C ILE A 93 10.37 20.91 -25.85
N GLU A 94 9.06 20.82 -26.06
CA GLU A 94 8.36 21.58 -27.11
C GLU A 94 8.49 23.10 -26.88
N SER A 95 8.32 23.55 -25.63
CA SER A 95 8.54 24.95 -25.25
C SER A 95 9.97 25.41 -25.54
N LYS A 96 10.96 24.59 -25.20
CA LYS A 96 12.38 24.91 -25.47
C LYS A 96 12.71 24.91 -26.95
N VAL A 97 12.13 24.01 -27.74
CA VAL A 97 12.26 24.00 -29.21
C VAL A 97 11.66 25.27 -29.80
N LYS A 98 10.45 25.66 -29.39
CA LYS A 98 9.83 26.92 -29.84
C LYS A 98 10.66 28.15 -29.44
N GLU A 99 11.21 28.16 -28.23
CA GLU A 99 12.10 29.24 -27.77
C GLU A 99 13.39 29.28 -28.61
N LEU A 100 13.96 28.12 -28.96
CA LEU A 100 15.14 28.02 -29.80
C LEU A 100 14.88 28.52 -31.21
N ASP A 101 13.77 28.10 -31.82
CA ASP A 101 13.36 28.54 -33.16
C ASP A 101 13.15 30.06 -33.18
N GLY A 102 12.47 30.60 -32.16
CA GLY A 102 12.30 32.05 -32.02
C GLY A 102 13.65 32.78 -31.95
N LYS A 103 14.56 32.33 -31.09
CA LYS A 103 15.91 32.89 -30.98
C LYS A 103 16.71 32.76 -32.28
N TYR A 104 16.57 31.65 -32.99
CA TYR A 104 17.25 31.41 -34.25
C TYR A 104 16.75 32.38 -35.33
N GLN A 105 15.44 32.60 -35.41
CA GLN A 105 14.87 33.60 -36.33
C GLN A 105 15.33 35.01 -36.00
N THR A 106 15.33 35.39 -34.71
CA THR A 106 15.86 36.70 -34.27
C THR A 106 17.34 36.85 -34.61
N PHE A 107 18.15 35.80 -34.40
CA PHE A 107 19.56 35.80 -34.76
C PHE A 107 19.77 35.98 -36.28
N LEU A 108 18.95 35.33 -37.11
CA LEU A 108 19.02 35.52 -38.57
C LEU A 108 18.66 36.94 -38.99
N THR A 109 17.67 37.55 -38.36
CA THR A 109 17.32 38.96 -38.62
C THR A 109 18.43 39.91 -38.19
N GLU A 110 18.99 39.72 -37.00
CA GLU A 110 20.13 40.52 -36.50
C GLU A 110 21.36 40.36 -37.41
N LEU A 111 21.66 39.15 -37.88
CA LEU A 111 22.77 38.90 -38.80
C LEU A 111 22.59 39.65 -40.13
N SER A 112 21.37 39.71 -40.65
CA SER A 112 21.06 40.45 -41.88
C SER A 112 21.23 41.95 -41.67
N ASP A 113 20.73 42.48 -40.56
CA ASP A 113 20.84 43.90 -40.20
C ASP A 113 22.31 44.30 -40.00
N ASP A 114 23.10 43.46 -39.31
CA ASP A 114 24.54 43.63 -39.13
C ASP A 114 25.27 43.59 -40.47
N GLN A 115 24.88 42.70 -41.39
CA GLN A 115 25.47 42.62 -42.72
C GLN A 115 25.18 43.88 -43.55
N GLU A 116 23.97 44.43 -43.47
CA GLU A 116 23.64 45.71 -44.11
C GLU A 116 24.41 46.87 -43.49
N ALA A 117 24.46 46.95 -42.16
CA ALA A 117 25.22 47.98 -41.44
C ALA A 117 26.70 47.94 -41.82
N LEU A 118 27.29 46.74 -41.86
CA LEU A 118 28.69 46.54 -42.27
C LEU A 118 28.90 46.93 -43.73
N LYS A 119 28.01 46.58 -44.66
CA LYS A 119 28.11 47.03 -46.06
C LYS A 119 28.05 48.55 -46.17
N LYS A 120 27.19 49.20 -45.39
CA LYS A 120 27.05 50.66 -45.36
C LYS A 120 28.29 51.34 -44.82
N SER A 121 28.86 50.84 -43.71
CA SER A 121 30.09 51.38 -43.14
C SER A 121 31.27 51.17 -44.09
N LEU A 122 31.40 49.99 -44.70
CA LEU A 122 32.43 49.70 -45.68
C LEU A 122 32.34 50.64 -46.89
N ALA A 123 31.13 50.91 -47.39
CA ALA A 123 30.90 51.83 -48.50
C ALA A 123 31.27 53.29 -48.16
N LEU A 124 31.10 53.71 -46.91
CA LEU A 124 31.52 55.04 -46.42
C LEU A 124 33.04 55.14 -46.22
N GLU A 125 33.69 54.05 -45.83
CA GLU A 125 35.13 54.00 -45.60
C GLU A 125 35.94 53.70 -46.87
N LEU A 126 35.35 53.08 -47.89
CA LEU A 126 35.96 52.77 -49.19
C LEU A 126 36.57 54.00 -49.92
N PRO A 127 35.92 55.17 -49.99
CA PRO A 127 36.50 56.39 -50.56
C PRO A 127 37.69 56.90 -49.76
N LEU A 128 37.64 56.83 -48.42
CA LEU A 128 38.73 57.24 -47.53
C LEU A 128 39.92 56.28 -47.64
N PHE A 129 39.64 54.98 -47.74
CA PHE A 129 40.63 53.94 -47.96
C PHE A 129 41.28 54.04 -49.35
N LYS A 130 40.49 54.30 -50.39
CA LYS A 130 41.02 54.57 -51.75
C LYS A 130 41.90 55.81 -51.76
N LYS A 131 41.47 56.88 -51.08
CA LYS A 131 42.25 58.12 -50.95
C LYS A 131 43.55 57.87 -50.19
N SER A 132 43.54 57.13 -49.08
CA SER A 132 44.76 56.81 -48.32
C SER A 132 45.73 55.92 -49.08
N LEU A 133 45.23 54.94 -49.84
CA LEU A 133 46.02 54.15 -50.78
C LEU A 133 46.65 55.02 -51.86
N GLN A 134 45.87 55.91 -52.48
CA GLN A 134 46.35 56.79 -53.54
C GLN A 134 47.42 57.76 -53.02
N THR A 135 47.24 58.32 -51.82
CA THR A 135 48.24 59.18 -51.17
C THR A 135 49.55 58.43 -50.92
N LYS A 136 49.48 57.16 -50.44
CA LYS A 136 50.67 56.32 -50.24
C LYS A 136 51.35 55.91 -51.56
N LEU A 137 50.56 55.71 -52.62
CA LEU A 137 51.08 55.35 -53.95
C LEU A 137 51.67 56.56 -54.70
N SER A 138 51.16 57.77 -54.46
CA SER A 138 51.72 59.01 -54.99
C SER A 138 52.91 59.55 -54.19
N SER A 139 53.12 59.05 -52.97
CA SER A 139 54.29 59.37 -52.14
C SER A 139 55.44 58.37 -52.29
N LEU A 140 55.31 57.44 -53.25
CA LEU A 140 56.33 56.49 -53.71
C LEU A 140 56.78 56.93 -55.11
#